data_AF-A0A412PP16-F1
#
_entry.id   AF-A0A412PP16-F1
#
_cell.length_a   1.000
_cell.length_b   1.000
_cell.length_c   1.000
_cell.angle_alpha   90.00
_cell.angle_beta   90.00
_cell.angle_gamma   90.00
#
_symmetry.space_group_name_H-M   'P 1'
#
loop_
_entity.id
_entity.type
_entity.pdbx_description
1 polymer ?
#
loop_
_entity_poly.entity_id
_entity_poly.type
_entity_poly.pdbx_seq_one_letter_code
_entity_poly.pdbx_strand_id
1 'polypeptide(L)'
;MTLVGFKRATIRVLDGQAATAGTNLFVVEGKKGEGATQTVDVTGLSSTPIKVFGSNIAYYVANKGVGDVKAELTLLDILEKVNDILLGYKVKDKLTYIGEESEPPYCSLLLESETLAGEKAYFGFLQGQFSRDAVNMKTKKGTQEEPDGDKYEFTSVASDDEATKGNYVVKYIGKEEETIKKLKQQMKITE
;
A
#
# COMPACT_ATOMS: atom_id res chain seq x y z
N MET A 1 -8.45 -15.56 -10.42
CA MET A 1 -8.93 -15.30 -9.06
C MET A 1 -9.42 -13.87 -9.02
N THR A 2 -10.70 -13.68 -8.71
CA THR A 2 -11.32 -12.36 -8.63
C THR A 2 -11.43 -11.97 -7.17
N LEU A 3 -10.89 -10.81 -6.81
CA LEU A 3 -10.99 -10.23 -5.49
C LEU A 3 -12.15 -9.22 -5.47
N VAL A 4 -12.94 -9.24 -4.40
CA VAL A 4 -14.08 -8.36 -4.17
C VAL A 4 -14.05 -7.86 -2.72
N GLY A 5 -14.70 -6.73 -2.46
CA GLY A 5 -14.80 -6.17 -1.11
C GLY A 5 -13.45 -5.77 -0.54
N PHE A 6 -12.79 -4.76 -1.13
CA PHE A 6 -11.60 -4.15 -0.53
C PHE A 6 -12.00 -3.50 0.80
N LYS A 7 -11.76 -4.23 1.88
CA LYS A 7 -12.37 -3.99 3.18
C LYS A 7 -11.52 -3.08 4.05
N ARG A 8 -10.20 -3.25 3.97
CA ARG A 8 -9.28 -2.57 4.87
C ARG A 8 -7.90 -2.41 4.26
N ALA A 9 -7.32 -1.23 4.47
CA ALA A 9 -5.89 -0.99 4.32
C ALA A 9 -5.28 -0.76 5.71
N THR A 10 -4.22 -1.49 6.04
CA THR A 10 -3.43 -1.25 7.25
C THR A 10 -2.06 -0.76 6.85
N ILE A 11 -1.64 0.38 7.38
CA ILE A 11 -0.39 1.05 7.06
C ILE A 11 0.45 1.12 8.33
N ARG A 12 1.70 0.66 8.28
CA ARG A 12 2.64 0.69 9.40
C ARG A 12 3.90 1.43 8.98
N VAL A 13 4.26 2.50 9.69
CA VAL A 13 5.48 3.29 9.47
C VAL A 13 6.70 2.59 10.06
N LEU A 14 7.66 2.17 9.26
CA LEU A 14 8.84 1.41 9.70
C LEU A 14 9.90 2.31 10.37
N ASP A 15 9.55 2.88 11.51
CA ASP A 15 10.32 3.81 12.34
C ASP A 15 11.25 3.12 13.38
N GLY A 16 11.31 1.78 13.35
CA GLY A 16 12.03 0.97 14.33
C GLY A 16 11.37 0.90 15.72
N GLN A 17 10.20 1.51 15.92
CA GLN A 17 9.44 1.44 17.17
C GLN A 17 8.42 0.30 17.16
N ALA A 18 7.83 0.00 18.31
CA ALA A 18 6.71 -0.94 18.39
C ALA A 18 5.46 -0.37 17.68
N ALA A 19 4.64 -1.26 17.09
CA ALA A 19 3.42 -0.87 16.42
C ALA A 19 2.40 -0.28 17.41
N THR A 20 2.06 0.99 17.22
CA THR A 20 1.19 1.79 18.09
C THR A 20 0.11 2.48 17.26
N ALA A 21 -1.14 2.10 17.51
CA ALA A 21 -2.30 2.63 16.79
C ALA A 21 -2.38 4.17 16.85
N GLY A 22 -2.63 4.81 15.71
CA GLY A 22 -2.76 6.26 15.58
C GLY A 22 -1.45 7.05 15.66
N THR A 23 -0.32 6.36 15.86
CA THR A 23 1.03 6.98 15.86
C THR A 23 1.84 6.50 14.66
N ASN A 24 2.01 5.19 14.54
CA ASN A 24 2.82 4.57 13.49
C ASN A 24 2.13 3.32 12.91
N LEU A 25 0.89 3.03 13.33
CA LEU A 25 -0.01 2.04 12.77
C LEU A 25 -1.37 2.70 12.50
N PHE A 26 -1.79 2.68 11.24
CA PHE A 26 -3.02 3.30 10.77
C PHE A 26 -3.89 2.27 10.06
N VAL A 27 -5.19 2.28 10.35
CA VAL A 27 -6.14 1.34 9.76
C VAL A 27 -7.26 2.13 9.10
N VAL A 28 -7.42 1.94 7.80
CA VAL A 28 -8.49 2.54 6.99
C VAL A 28 -9.51 1.45 6.70
N GLU A 29 -10.71 1.53 7.29
CA GLU A 29 -11.73 0.47 7.23
C GLU A 29 -13.18 0.97 7.10
N GLY A 30 -13.38 2.22 6.68
CA GLY A 30 -14.73 2.79 6.51
C GLY A 30 -15.35 3.28 7.81
N LYS A 31 -14.54 3.55 8.84
CA LYS A 31 -15.01 4.23 10.05
C LYS A 31 -15.25 5.71 9.75
N LYS A 32 -16.41 6.21 10.17
CA LYS A 32 -16.82 7.59 9.92
C LYS A 32 -15.79 8.57 10.50
N GLY A 33 -15.19 9.40 9.63
CA GLY A 33 -14.16 10.38 10.02
C GLY A 33 -12.75 9.81 10.20
N GLU A 34 -12.53 8.52 9.95
CA GLU A 34 -11.21 7.85 10.02
C GLU A 34 -10.78 7.24 8.67
N GLY A 35 -11.59 7.46 7.65
CA GLY A 35 -11.33 7.09 6.27
C GLY A 35 -11.89 5.75 5.81
N ALA A 36 -12.05 5.61 4.50
CA ALA A 36 -12.59 4.43 3.82
C ALA A 36 -11.77 4.05 2.58
N THR A 37 -11.67 2.75 2.30
CA THR A 37 -11.04 2.21 1.10
C THR A 37 -12.04 2.19 -0.07
N GLN A 38 -11.64 2.66 -1.25
CA GLN A 38 -12.46 2.56 -2.48
C GLN A 38 -11.87 1.56 -3.47
N THR A 39 -10.68 1.85 -4.00
CA THR A 39 -10.01 1.01 -5.00
C THR A 39 -8.54 0.83 -4.68
N VAL A 40 -7.97 -0.26 -5.21
CA VAL A 40 -6.53 -0.46 -5.23
C VAL A 40 -6.12 -1.19 -6.50
N ASP A 41 -5.15 -0.61 -7.22
CA ASP A 41 -4.57 -1.20 -8.42
C ASP A 41 -3.10 -1.55 -8.15
N VAL A 42 -2.77 -2.84 -8.22
CA VAL A 42 -1.41 -3.34 -7.97
C VAL A 42 -0.72 -3.69 -9.28
N THR A 43 0.44 -3.09 -9.52
CA THR A 43 1.22 -3.26 -10.76
C THR A 43 2.67 -3.69 -10.46
N GLY A 44 3.41 -4.06 -11.50
CA GLY A 44 4.83 -4.44 -11.38
C GLY A 44 5.12 -5.84 -10.82
N LEU A 45 4.10 -6.68 -10.62
CA LEU A 45 4.27 -8.04 -10.06
C LEU A 45 5.03 -9.03 -10.97
N SER A 46 5.39 -8.62 -12.18
CA SER A 46 6.20 -9.41 -13.12
C SER A 46 7.19 -8.52 -13.84
N SER A 47 8.41 -9.00 -14.08
CA SER A 47 9.39 -8.30 -14.93
C SER A 47 8.96 -8.27 -16.40
N THR A 48 9.31 -7.21 -17.12
CA THR A 48 9.16 -7.14 -18.58
C THR A 48 10.03 -8.21 -19.25
N PRO A 49 9.47 -9.11 -20.09
CA PRO A 49 10.24 -10.19 -20.69
C PRO A 49 11.27 -9.68 -21.70
N ILE A 50 12.54 -10.01 -21.51
CA ILE A 50 13.62 -9.68 -22.45
C ILE A 50 13.92 -10.91 -23.31
N LYS A 51 13.79 -10.78 -24.63
CA LYS A 51 14.21 -11.83 -25.57
C LYS A 51 15.73 -11.79 -25.71
N VAL A 52 16.38 -12.88 -25.33
CA VAL A 52 17.81 -13.12 -25.56
C VAL A 52 17.94 -13.80 -26.91
N PHE A 53 18.61 -13.13 -27.84
CA PHE A 53 18.85 -13.63 -29.19
C PHE A 53 20.12 -14.49 -29.24
N GLY A 54 20.01 -15.66 -29.86
CA GLY A 54 21.12 -16.57 -30.14
C GLY A 54 20.93 -17.12 -31.55
N SER A 55 22.00 -17.20 -32.34
CA SER A 55 21.93 -17.64 -33.75
C SER A 55 20.87 -16.89 -34.59
N ASN A 56 20.76 -15.57 -34.41
CA ASN A 56 19.78 -14.70 -35.09
C ASN A 56 18.30 -15.06 -34.88
N ILE A 57 17.99 -15.87 -33.86
CA ILE A 57 16.63 -16.17 -33.41
C ILE A 57 16.47 -15.81 -31.95
N ALA A 58 15.24 -15.52 -31.51
CA ALA A 58 14.94 -15.39 -30.09
C ALA A 58 15.10 -16.78 -29.44
N TYR A 59 16.19 -16.98 -28.71
CA TYR A 59 16.58 -18.27 -28.16
C TYR A 59 16.03 -18.50 -26.76
N TYR A 60 15.92 -17.44 -25.97
CA TYR A 60 15.50 -17.50 -24.57
C TYR A 60 14.73 -16.25 -24.18
N VAL A 61 13.76 -16.37 -23.27
CA VAL A 61 13.06 -15.22 -22.69
C VAL A 61 13.46 -15.12 -21.23
N ALA A 62 14.16 -14.05 -20.88
CA ALA A 62 14.49 -13.72 -19.50
C ALA A 62 13.34 -12.92 -18.89
N ASN A 63 12.68 -13.47 -17.88
CA ASN A 63 11.56 -12.85 -17.16
C ASN A 63 11.61 -13.12 -15.65
N LYS A 64 12.83 -13.29 -15.10
CA LYS A 64 13.02 -13.52 -13.67
C LYS A 64 12.94 -12.19 -12.91
N GLY A 65 12.14 -12.17 -11.85
CA GLY A 65 12.00 -11.02 -10.94
C GLY A 65 10.68 -10.29 -11.11
N VAL A 66 10.59 -9.15 -10.43
CA VAL A 66 9.45 -8.22 -10.49
C VAL A 66 9.87 -6.96 -11.27
N GLY A 67 8.89 -6.20 -11.76
CA GLY A 67 9.11 -4.86 -12.29
C GLY A 67 9.07 -3.82 -11.18
N ASP A 68 8.62 -2.61 -11.51
CA ASP A 68 8.38 -1.55 -10.53
C ASP A 68 7.09 -1.85 -9.76
N VAL A 69 7.22 -2.53 -8.62
CA VAL A 69 6.08 -2.94 -7.78
C VAL A 69 5.44 -1.71 -7.14
N LYS A 70 4.18 -1.45 -7.50
CA LYS A 70 3.41 -0.29 -7.02
C LYS A 70 1.98 -0.66 -6.66
N ALA A 71 1.37 0.12 -5.76
CA ALA A 71 -0.06 0.11 -5.51
C ALA A 71 -0.63 1.52 -5.62
N GLU A 72 -1.64 1.72 -6.46
CA GLU A 72 -2.40 2.96 -6.54
C GLU A 72 -3.69 2.78 -5.73
N LEU A 73 -3.84 3.50 -4.62
CA LEU A 73 -4.99 3.43 -3.73
C LEU A 73 -5.87 4.66 -3.88
N THR A 74 -7.18 4.46 -3.89
CA THR A 74 -8.16 5.54 -3.70
C THR A 74 -8.76 5.41 -2.31
N LEU A 75 -8.52 6.40 -1.45
CA LEU A 75 -8.98 6.45 -0.06
C LEU A 75 -9.84 7.69 0.15
N LEU A 76 -10.93 7.55 0.91
CA LEU A 76 -11.87 8.63 1.17
C LEU A 76 -11.76 9.09 2.62
N ASP A 77 -11.77 10.40 2.88
CA ASP A 77 -11.87 11.00 4.23
C ASP A 77 -10.74 10.56 5.19
N ILE A 78 -9.50 10.47 4.69
CA ILE A 78 -8.31 10.21 5.53
C ILE A 78 -8.03 11.43 6.40
N LEU A 79 -7.74 11.20 7.68
CA LEU A 79 -7.33 12.25 8.61
C LEU A 79 -6.04 12.95 8.14
N GLU A 80 -6.04 14.29 8.12
CA GLU A 80 -4.89 15.07 7.63
C GLU A 80 -3.59 14.77 8.39
N LYS A 81 -3.67 14.52 9.70
CA LYS A 81 -2.51 14.09 10.49
C LYS A 81 -1.89 12.79 9.95
N VAL A 82 -2.70 11.87 9.44
CA VAL A 82 -2.21 10.62 8.84
C VAL A 82 -1.57 10.92 7.49
N ASN A 83 -2.17 11.78 6.67
CA ASN A 83 -1.56 12.24 5.42
C ASN A 83 -0.18 12.87 5.64
N ASP A 84 -0.07 13.77 6.61
CA ASP A 84 1.18 14.45 6.94
C ASP A 84 2.28 13.45 7.32
N ILE A 85 1.94 12.42 8.11
CA ILE A 85 2.88 11.38 8.51
C ILE A 85 3.29 10.51 7.32
N LEU A 86 2.34 10.07 6.49
CA LEU A 86 2.61 9.18 5.36
C LEU A 86 3.41 9.86 4.25
N LEU A 87 3.20 11.16 4.04
CA LEU A 87 3.86 11.94 3.00
C LEU A 87 5.11 12.68 3.53
N GLY A 88 5.43 12.54 4.81
CA GLY A 88 6.62 13.15 5.42
C GLY A 88 6.54 14.68 5.51
N TYR A 89 5.34 15.24 5.60
CA TYR A 89 5.16 16.69 5.67
C TYR A 89 5.55 17.24 7.04
N LYS A 90 6.16 18.43 7.04
CA LYS A 90 6.58 19.08 8.29
C LYS A 90 5.44 19.88 8.87
N VAL A 91 4.99 19.53 10.08
CA VAL A 91 3.97 20.31 10.79
C VAL A 91 4.63 21.24 11.79
N LYS A 92 4.46 22.55 11.62
CA LYS A 92 4.92 23.57 12.58
C LYS A 92 3.79 24.57 12.83
N ASP A 93 3.51 24.88 14.08
CA ASP A 93 2.46 25.83 14.47
C ASP A 93 1.07 25.51 13.86
N LYS A 94 0.76 24.21 13.71
CA LYS A 94 -0.46 23.67 13.04
C LYS A 94 -0.57 23.97 11.54
N LEU A 95 0.52 24.40 10.91
CA LEU A 95 0.65 24.55 9.47
C LEU A 95 1.49 23.39 8.92
N THR A 96 1.01 22.80 7.84
CA THR A 96 1.72 21.74 7.11
C THR A 96 2.58 22.38 6.02
N TYR A 97 3.87 22.07 6.04
CA TYR A 97 4.86 22.55 5.08
C TYR A 97 5.31 21.38 4.19
N ILE A 98 5.12 21.58 2.88
CA ILE A 98 5.56 20.68 1.83
C ILE A 98 6.76 21.35 1.15
N GLY A 99 7.92 20.71 1.15
CA GLY A 99 9.14 21.30 0.60
C GLY A 99 10.28 20.30 0.46
N GLU A 100 11.50 20.79 0.21
CA GLU A 100 12.70 19.98 -0.02
C GLU A 100 12.97 18.95 1.08
N GLU A 101 12.57 19.27 2.31
CA GLU A 101 12.79 18.44 3.48
C GLU A 101 11.64 17.46 3.77
N SER A 102 10.64 17.39 2.89
CA SER A 102 9.54 16.44 3.01
C SER A 102 10.00 15.07 2.50
N GLU A 103 10.25 14.15 3.42
CA GLU A 103 10.70 12.79 3.12
C GLU A 103 9.68 11.77 3.64
N PRO A 104 8.90 11.13 2.76
CA PRO A 104 7.97 10.07 3.15
C PRO A 104 8.71 8.93 3.87
N PRO A 105 8.28 8.52 5.07
CA PRO A 105 8.93 7.42 5.76
C PRO A 105 8.63 6.09 5.06
N TYR A 106 9.53 5.11 5.22
CA TYR A 106 9.24 3.74 4.80
C TYR A 106 8.06 3.18 5.59
N CYS A 107 7.13 2.55 4.89
CA CYS A 107 5.95 1.93 5.45
C CYS A 107 5.77 0.51 4.91
N SER A 108 5.06 -0.34 5.66
CA SER A 108 4.42 -1.55 5.14
C SER A 108 2.93 -1.29 4.92
N LEU A 109 2.36 -1.94 3.90
CA LEU A 109 0.97 -1.75 3.48
C LEU A 109 0.28 -3.10 3.34
N LEU A 110 -0.70 -3.40 4.19
CA LEU A 110 -1.52 -4.59 4.12
C LEU A 110 -2.91 -4.26 3.57
N LEU A 111 -3.26 -4.91 2.47
CA LEU A 111 -4.57 -4.86 1.85
C LEU A 111 -5.36 -6.11 2.22
N GLU A 112 -6.55 -5.94 2.79
CA GLU A 112 -7.49 -7.02 3.08
C GLU A 112 -8.68 -6.95 2.11
N SER A 113 -8.92 -8.04 1.40
CA SER A 113 -10.04 -8.24 0.49
C SER A 113 -10.59 -9.66 0.66
N GLU A 114 -11.57 -10.07 -0.13
CA GLU A 114 -12.19 -11.39 -0.07
C GLU A 114 -12.34 -11.96 -1.49
N THR A 115 -12.28 -13.28 -1.64
CA THR A 115 -12.58 -13.93 -2.92
C THR A 115 -14.10 -14.04 -3.12
N LEU A 116 -14.56 -14.28 -4.35
CA LEU A 116 -15.98 -14.61 -4.60
C LEU A 116 -16.48 -15.82 -3.80
N ALA A 117 -15.58 -16.70 -3.34
CA ALA A 117 -15.89 -17.84 -2.48
C ALA A 117 -15.92 -17.51 -0.98
N GLY A 118 -15.73 -16.24 -0.60
CA GLY A 118 -15.71 -15.78 0.80
C GLY A 118 -14.45 -16.17 1.56
N GLU A 119 -13.34 -16.42 0.87
CA GLU A 119 -12.03 -16.58 1.52
C GLU A 119 -11.36 -15.23 1.70
N LYS A 120 -10.72 -15.01 2.84
CA LYS A 120 -9.98 -13.76 3.08
C LYS A 120 -8.73 -13.75 2.20
N ALA A 121 -8.48 -12.61 1.57
CA ALA A 121 -7.32 -12.35 0.76
C ALA A 121 -6.50 -11.23 1.38
N TYR A 122 -5.24 -11.54 1.64
CA TYR A 122 -4.25 -10.64 2.22
C TYR A 122 -3.17 -10.36 1.19
N PHE A 123 -2.92 -9.09 0.93
CA PHE A 123 -1.85 -8.64 0.05
C PHE A 123 -1.02 -7.59 0.78
N GLY A 124 0.18 -7.97 1.20
CA GLY A 124 1.06 -7.15 2.01
C GLY A 124 2.28 -6.70 1.22
N PHE A 125 2.52 -5.40 1.15
CA PHE A 125 3.80 -4.83 0.72
C PHE A 125 4.69 -4.66 1.94
N LEU A 126 5.86 -5.26 1.89
CA LEU A 126 6.74 -5.35 3.04
C LEU A 126 7.40 -4.01 3.38
N GLN A 127 7.79 -3.27 2.34
CA GLN A 127 8.44 -1.97 2.48
C GLN A 127 8.19 -1.10 1.24
N GLY A 128 8.01 0.19 1.45
CA GLY A 128 7.81 1.17 0.38
C GLY A 128 7.47 2.54 0.94
N GLN A 129 7.24 3.50 0.06
CA GLN A 129 6.92 4.89 0.42
C GLN A 129 5.63 5.31 -0.25
N PHE A 130 4.87 6.15 0.45
CA PHE A 130 3.68 6.80 -0.12
C PHE A 130 4.07 8.08 -0.83
N SER A 131 3.40 8.34 -1.94
CA SER A 131 3.41 9.62 -2.62
C SER A 131 1.98 10.01 -2.99
N ARG A 132 1.77 11.32 -3.16
CA ARG A 132 0.52 11.87 -3.64
C ARG A 132 0.85 12.93 -4.68
N ASP A 133 0.38 12.70 -5.90
CA ASP A 133 0.70 13.55 -7.06
C ASP A 133 -0.10 14.85 -7.07
N ALA A 134 -1.38 14.80 -6.67
CA ALA A 134 -2.27 15.95 -6.73
C ALA A 134 -3.25 16.02 -5.56
N VAL A 135 -3.62 17.25 -5.19
CA VAL A 135 -4.75 17.55 -4.30
C VAL A 135 -5.87 18.14 -5.15
N ASN A 136 -6.99 17.42 -5.24
CA ASN A 136 -8.13 17.84 -6.06
C ASN A 136 -9.20 18.52 -5.18
N MET A 137 -9.43 19.81 -5.40
CA MET A 137 -10.49 20.56 -4.72
C MET A 137 -11.65 20.81 -5.68
N LYS A 138 -12.72 20.02 -5.56
CA LYS A 138 -13.93 20.17 -6.39
C LYS A 138 -15.01 20.96 -5.64
N THR A 139 -15.71 21.85 -6.34
CA THR A 139 -16.89 22.56 -5.80
C THR A 139 -18.08 21.62 -5.66
N LYS A 140 -19.06 21.99 -4.82
CA LYS A 140 -20.31 21.25 -4.68
C LYS A 140 -21.07 21.25 -6.02
N LYS A 141 -21.48 20.07 -6.49
CA LYS A 141 -22.36 19.93 -7.64
C LYS A 141 -23.83 19.92 -7.19
N GLY A 142 -24.73 20.37 -8.07
CA GLY A 142 -26.18 20.39 -7.81
C GLY A 142 -26.85 19.01 -7.82
N THR A 143 -26.14 17.97 -8.25
CA THR A 143 -26.59 16.57 -8.23
C THR A 143 -25.78 15.76 -7.21
N GLN A 144 -26.41 14.78 -6.58
CA GLN A 144 -25.77 13.89 -5.62
C GLN A 144 -24.88 12.90 -6.37
N GLU A 145 -23.58 13.19 -6.44
CA GLU A 145 -22.54 12.24 -6.87
C GLU A 145 -21.79 11.70 -5.65
N GLU A 146 -21.22 10.51 -5.78
CA GLU A 146 -20.31 9.97 -4.76
C GLU A 146 -19.07 10.86 -4.66
N PRO A 147 -18.62 11.20 -3.44
CA PRO A 147 -17.38 11.95 -3.27
C PRO A 147 -16.19 11.17 -3.84
N ASP A 148 -15.37 11.85 -4.65
CA ASP A 148 -14.10 11.29 -5.11
C ASP A 148 -13.16 11.10 -3.92
N GLY A 149 -12.50 9.94 -3.85
CA GLY A 149 -11.41 9.73 -2.90
C GLY A 149 -10.10 10.39 -3.34
N ASP A 150 -9.20 10.56 -2.39
CA ASP A 150 -7.83 10.95 -2.62
C ASP A 150 -7.03 9.76 -3.16
N LYS A 151 -6.17 10.03 -4.15
CA LYS A 151 -5.30 9.03 -4.76
C LYS A 151 -3.93 9.03 -4.11
N TYR A 152 -3.44 7.85 -3.75
CA TYR A 152 -2.12 7.63 -3.19
C TYR A 152 -1.39 6.59 -4.04
N GLU A 153 -0.13 6.84 -4.35
CA GLU A 153 0.75 5.82 -4.92
C GLU A 153 1.66 5.29 -3.80
N PHE A 154 1.74 3.97 -3.68
CA PHE A 154 2.70 3.29 -2.84
C PHE A 154 3.74 2.62 -3.73
N THR A 155 4.98 3.11 -3.69
CA THR A 155 6.09 2.49 -4.42
C THR A 155 6.86 1.56 -3.50
N SER A 156 6.89 0.27 -3.84
CA SER A 156 7.51 -0.77 -3.01
C SER A 156 8.99 -0.94 -3.33
N VAL A 157 9.78 -1.20 -2.29
CA VAL A 157 11.17 -1.62 -2.38
C VAL A 157 11.34 -3.02 -1.81
N ALA A 158 12.44 -3.67 -2.14
CA ALA A 158 12.77 -4.96 -1.56
C ALA A 158 12.95 -4.81 -0.05
N SER A 159 12.32 -5.71 0.71
CA SER A 159 12.51 -5.80 2.16
C SER A 159 13.97 -6.10 2.50
N ASP A 160 14.49 -5.43 3.53
CA ASP A 160 15.82 -5.66 4.11
C ASP A 160 15.81 -6.57 5.34
N ASP A 161 14.64 -6.84 5.92
CA ASP A 161 14.43 -7.77 7.04
C ASP A 161 14.87 -9.20 6.71
N GLU A 162 15.55 -9.87 7.65
CA GLU A 162 16.12 -11.22 7.43
C GLU A 162 15.09 -12.25 6.95
N ALA A 163 13.87 -12.22 7.50
CA ALA A 163 12.83 -13.19 7.19
C ALA A 163 12.21 -13.02 5.80
N THR A 164 12.29 -11.82 5.22
CA THR A 164 11.61 -11.45 3.98
C THR A 164 12.55 -10.82 2.95
N LYS A 165 13.86 -10.88 3.21
CA LYS A 165 14.91 -10.22 2.43
C LYS A 165 14.77 -10.44 0.93
N GLY A 166 14.77 -9.35 0.17
CA GLY A 166 14.68 -9.38 -1.29
C GLY A 166 13.26 -9.57 -1.84
N ASN A 167 12.25 -9.75 -0.98
CA ASN A 167 10.85 -9.83 -1.39
C ASN A 167 10.19 -8.45 -1.24
N TYR A 168 9.23 -8.17 -2.12
CA TYR A 168 8.45 -6.92 -2.14
C TYR A 168 7.07 -7.13 -1.53
N VAL A 169 6.46 -8.28 -1.84
CA VAL A 169 5.07 -8.61 -1.53
C VAL A 169 4.98 -9.96 -0.85
N VAL A 170 4.15 -10.05 0.18
CA VAL A 170 3.63 -11.28 0.76
C VAL A 170 2.14 -11.39 0.49
N LYS A 171 1.67 -12.56 0.06
CA LYS A 171 0.26 -12.81 -0.21
C LYS A 171 -0.21 -14.06 0.51
N TYR A 172 -1.40 -14.01 1.08
CA TYR A 172 -2.08 -15.19 1.63
C TYR A 172 -3.56 -15.16 1.29
N ILE A 173 -4.11 -16.32 0.91
CA ILE A 173 -5.54 -16.49 0.69
C ILE A 173 -5.97 -17.74 1.41
N GLY A 174 -6.94 -17.59 2.30
CA GLY A 174 -7.40 -18.66 3.15
C GLY A 174 -7.98 -18.15 4.45
N LYS A 175 -8.17 -19.06 5.40
CA LYS A 175 -8.83 -18.79 6.69
C LYS A 175 -7.95 -19.12 7.89
N GLU A 176 -6.73 -19.62 7.68
CA GLU A 176 -5.86 -20.04 8.78
C GLU A 176 -5.32 -18.82 9.54
N GLU A 177 -5.70 -18.71 10.81
CA GLU A 177 -5.33 -17.56 11.63
C GLU A 177 -3.83 -17.49 11.92
N GLU A 178 -3.15 -18.64 12.07
CA GLU A 178 -1.69 -18.67 12.31
C GLU A 178 -0.92 -18.10 11.11
N THR A 179 -1.33 -18.45 9.89
CA THR A 179 -0.71 -17.93 8.67
C THR A 179 -0.97 -16.42 8.52
N ILE A 180 -2.16 -15.95 8.87
CA ILE A 180 -2.50 -14.52 8.89
C ILE A 180 -1.67 -13.77 9.95
N LYS A 181 -1.50 -14.33 11.14
CA LYS A 181 -0.66 -13.74 12.21
C LYS A 181 0.80 -13.65 11.76
N LYS A 182 1.34 -14.72 11.18
CA LYS A 182 2.71 -14.75 10.66
C LYS A 182 2.92 -13.69 9.57
N LEU A 183 1.95 -13.53 8.66
CA LEU A 183 1.99 -12.46 7.65
C LEU A 183 2.03 -11.08 8.30
N LYS A 184 1.18 -10.81 9.29
CA LYS A 184 1.16 -9.52 10.00
C LYS A 184 2.43 -9.25 10.80
N GLN A 185 3.05 -10.28 11.39
CA GLN A 185 4.35 -10.19 12.06
C GLN A 185 5.47 -9.84 11.09
N GLN A 186 5.51 -10.47 9.90
CA GLN A 186 6.48 -10.13 8.85
C GLN A 186 6.38 -8.68 8.38
N MET A 187 5.20 -8.07 8.53
CA MET A 187 4.96 -6.67 8.19
C MET A 187 5.09 -5.71 9.38
N LYS A 188 5.47 -6.23 10.56
CA LYS A 188 5.60 -5.48 11.82
C LYS A 188 4.30 -4.77 12.24
N ILE A 189 3.14 -5.36 11.91
CA ILE A 189 1.80 -4.83 12.20
C ILE A 189 1.30 -5.26 13.59
N THR A 190 1.72 -6.43 14.07
CA THR A 190 1.41 -6.97 15.40
C THR A 190 2.62 -7.74 15.91
N GLU A 191 2.93 -7.62 17.20
CA GLU A 191 3.81 -8.58 17.90
C GLU A 191 3.10 -9.94 18.06
#